data_AF-A0A6A6KH12-F1
#
_entry.id   AF-A0A6A6KH12-F1
#
_cell.length_a   1.000
_cell.length_b   1.000
_cell.length_c   1.000
_cell.angle_alpha   90.00
_cell.angle_beta   90.00
_cell.angle_gamma   90.00
#
_symmetry.space_group_name_H-M   'P 1'
#
loop_
_entity.id
_entity.type
_entity.pdbx_description
1 polymer ?
#
loop_
_entity_poly.entity_id
_entity_poly.type
_entity_poly.pdbx_seq_one_letter_code
_entity_poly.pdbx_strand_id
1 'polypeptide(L)'
;MSEQLLFFATLVVKKLFNMKIKPYIPDFKFAFEHFCIHAGGRAVLDELEKNLQLSDWHMEPSRMTLYRFGNTSSSSLWYELAYTEAKGRMKRGDRIWQIAFGSGFKCNSAVWKALRTIDTSEERNPWIDEIHLFPVDVPKNHLGLVNYIGFPF
;
A
#
# COMPACT_ATOMS: atom_id res chain seq x y z
N MET A 1 -12.26 16.62 -9.29
CA MET A 1 -13.31 17.52 -8.73
C MET A 1 -14.56 16.77 -8.27
N SER A 2 -14.95 15.63 -8.87
CA SER A 2 -16.15 14.86 -8.49
C SER A 2 -16.11 14.26 -7.07
N GLU A 3 -15.01 13.58 -6.71
CA GLU A 3 -14.89 12.84 -5.43
C GLU A 3 -15.01 13.73 -4.18
N GLN A 4 -14.36 14.90 -4.21
CA GLN A 4 -14.41 15.87 -3.10
C GLN A 4 -15.83 16.41 -2.89
N LEU A 5 -16.58 16.64 -3.98
CA LEU A 5 -17.98 17.07 -3.92
C LEU A 5 -18.88 15.95 -3.38
N LEU A 6 -18.69 14.71 -3.81
CA LEU A 6 -19.46 13.56 -3.32
C LEU A 6 -19.24 13.30 -1.82
N PHE A 7 -17.97 13.35 -1.39
CA PHE A 7 -17.60 13.23 0.01
C PHE A 7 -18.18 14.38 0.85
N PHE A 8 -18.08 15.62 0.36
CA PHE A 8 -18.64 16.78 1.06
C PHE A 8 -20.18 16.72 1.14
N ALA A 9 -20.85 16.35 0.05
CA ALA A 9 -22.31 16.19 0.01
C ALA A 9 -22.80 15.11 1.00
N THR A 10 -22.12 13.97 1.06
CA THR A 10 -22.47 12.91 2.02
C THR A 10 -22.23 13.32 3.47
N LEU A 11 -21.17 14.11 3.75
CA LEU A 11 -20.97 14.71 5.07
C LEU A 11 -22.08 15.69 5.45
N VAL A 12 -22.49 16.57 4.53
CA VAL A 12 -23.58 17.54 4.75
C VAL A 12 -24.91 16.84 4.99
N VAL A 13 -25.26 15.85 4.17
CA VAL A 13 -26.50 15.06 4.33
C VAL A 13 -26.51 14.35 5.69
N LYS A 14 -25.41 13.71 6.06
CA LYS A 14 -25.29 13.03 7.36
C LYS A 14 -25.48 14.00 8.52
N LYS A 15 -24.88 15.19 8.43
CA LYS A 15 -24.93 16.21 9.48
C LYS A 15 -26.30 16.90 9.61
N LEU A 16 -26.99 17.16 8.49
CA LEU A 16 -28.28 17.85 8.48
C LEU A 16 -29.46 16.92 8.74
N PHE A 17 -29.42 15.68 8.25
CA PHE A 17 -30.54 14.75 8.35
C PHE A 17 -30.38 13.70 9.46
N ASN A 18 -29.30 13.76 10.25
CA ASN A 18 -28.99 12.83 11.35
C ASN A 18 -29.10 11.34 10.96
N MET A 19 -28.91 11.03 9.68
CA MET A 19 -29.08 9.69 9.12
C MET A 19 -27.84 8.84 9.39
N LYS A 20 -28.03 7.57 9.77
CA LYS A 20 -26.94 6.59 9.89
C LYS A 20 -26.50 6.06 8.51
N ILE A 21 -26.08 6.96 7.61
CA ILE A 21 -25.49 6.57 6.32
C ILE A 21 -24.00 6.30 6.52
N LYS A 22 -23.50 5.18 5.96
CA LYS A 22 -22.07 4.87 5.95
C LYS A 22 -21.33 5.98 5.17
N PRO A 23 -20.22 6.52 5.69
CA PRO A 23 -19.45 7.54 4.98
C PRO A 23 -19.06 7.04 3.58
N TYR A 24 -19.17 7.89 2.58
CA TYR A 24 -18.61 7.60 1.27
C TYR A 24 -17.08 7.49 1.42
N ILE A 25 -16.51 6.40 0.92
CA ILE A 25 -15.05 6.21 0.86
C ILE A 25 -14.64 6.72 -0.52
N PRO A 26 -13.87 7.82 -0.61
CA PRO A 26 -13.39 8.33 -1.88
C PRO A 26 -12.57 7.27 -2.60
N ASP A 27 -12.67 7.24 -3.93
CA ASP A 27 -11.78 6.39 -4.71
C ASP A 27 -10.38 7.01 -4.74
N PHE A 28 -9.51 6.53 -3.85
CA PHE A 28 -8.14 6.99 -3.70
C PHE A 28 -7.25 6.65 -4.90
N LYS A 29 -7.68 5.75 -5.81
CA LYS A 29 -6.93 5.40 -7.02
C LYS A 29 -6.87 6.57 -8.02
N PHE A 30 -7.77 7.54 -7.91
CA PHE A 30 -7.68 8.79 -8.68
C PHE A 30 -6.72 9.82 -8.07
N ALA A 31 -6.40 9.67 -6.78
CA ALA A 31 -5.55 10.60 -6.04
C ALA A 31 -4.09 10.17 -6.04
N PHE A 32 -3.83 8.86 -6.11
CA PHE A 32 -2.49 8.27 -6.02
C PHE A 32 -2.30 7.17 -7.05
N GLU A 33 -1.16 7.21 -7.72
CA GLU A 33 -0.76 6.21 -8.70
C GLU A 33 -0.14 4.98 -8.01
N HIS A 34 0.52 5.16 -6.86
CA HIS A 34 1.18 4.08 -6.12
C HIS A 34 0.87 4.11 -4.63
N PHE A 35 0.97 2.95 -3.99
CA PHE A 35 0.71 2.79 -2.56
C PHE A 35 1.87 2.02 -1.92
N CYS A 36 2.34 2.49 -0.78
CA CYS A 36 3.27 1.76 0.08
C CYS A 36 2.61 1.64 1.46
N ILE A 37 2.19 0.43 1.79
CA ILE A 37 1.41 0.10 2.97
C ILE A 37 2.24 -0.82 3.86
N HIS A 38 2.90 -0.20 4.84
CA HIS A 38 3.57 -0.95 5.88
C HIS A 38 2.56 -1.44 6.91
N ALA A 39 2.46 -2.76 7.00
CA ALA A 39 1.60 -3.46 7.91
C ALA A 39 2.40 -4.50 8.71
N GLY A 40 2.09 -4.63 10.00
CA GLY A 40 2.75 -5.60 10.88
C GLY A 40 2.63 -7.06 10.44
N GLY A 41 1.66 -7.35 9.56
CA GLY A 41 1.44 -8.65 8.94
C GLY A 41 0.30 -8.64 7.93
N ARG A 42 0.07 -9.78 7.30
CA ARG A 42 -0.87 -9.96 6.19
C ARG A 42 -2.30 -9.50 6.49
N ALA A 43 -2.83 -9.82 7.67
CA ALA A 43 -4.20 -9.49 8.02
C ALA A 43 -4.50 -7.99 7.94
N VAL A 44 -3.50 -7.15 8.27
CA VAL A 44 -3.64 -5.69 8.18
C VAL A 44 -3.60 -5.23 6.72
N LEU A 45 -2.78 -5.86 5.86
CA LEU A 45 -2.82 -5.60 4.41
C LEU A 45 -4.17 -5.97 3.80
N ASP A 46 -4.73 -7.13 4.16
CA ASP A 46 -6.02 -7.60 3.64
C ASP A 46 -7.17 -6.65 4.06
N GLU A 47 -7.14 -6.16 5.29
CA GLU A 47 -8.15 -5.21 5.79
C GLU A 47 -8.03 -3.83 5.12
N LEU A 48 -6.82 -3.37 4.82
CA LEU A 48 -6.59 -2.11 4.10
C LEU A 48 -6.97 -2.21 2.63
N GLU A 49 -6.62 -3.31 1.95
CA GLU A 49 -7.06 -3.59 0.59
C GLU A 49 -8.58 -3.48 0.47
N LYS A 50 -9.29 -4.13 1.40
CA LYS A 50 -10.76 -4.13 1.43
C LYS A 50 -11.33 -2.75 1.74
N ASN A 51 -10.80 -2.04 2.74
CA ASN A 51 -11.34 -0.75 3.16
C ASN A 51 -11.03 0.38 2.16
N LEU A 52 -9.87 0.34 1.51
CA LEU A 52 -9.46 1.34 0.52
C LEU A 52 -9.81 0.93 -0.93
N GLN A 53 -10.37 -0.28 -1.12
CA GLN A 53 -10.75 -0.85 -2.41
C GLN A 53 -9.58 -0.85 -3.42
N LEU A 54 -8.41 -1.21 -2.93
CA LEU A 54 -7.18 -1.31 -3.71
C LEU A 54 -7.20 -2.59 -4.54
N SER A 55 -6.58 -2.52 -5.73
CA SER A 55 -6.42 -3.70 -6.58
C SER A 55 -5.17 -4.49 -6.21
N ASP A 56 -5.10 -5.75 -6.66
CA ASP A 56 -3.90 -6.58 -6.48
C ASP A 56 -2.63 -5.88 -7.01
N TRP A 57 -2.74 -5.09 -8.09
CA TRP A 57 -1.60 -4.31 -8.63
C TRP A 57 -1.06 -3.27 -7.65
N HIS A 58 -1.95 -2.60 -6.89
CA HIS A 58 -1.55 -1.64 -5.86
C HIS A 58 -0.99 -2.34 -4.61
N MET A 59 -1.50 -3.53 -4.29
CA MET A 59 -1.09 -4.30 -3.12
C MET A 59 0.18 -5.13 -3.36
N GLU A 60 0.54 -5.37 -4.62
CA GLU A 60 1.69 -6.18 -5.02
C GLU A 60 3.00 -5.74 -4.33
N PRO A 61 3.39 -4.45 -4.29
CA PRO A 61 4.64 -4.04 -3.64
C PRO A 61 4.67 -4.40 -2.15
N SER A 62 3.61 -4.11 -1.40
CA SER A 62 3.50 -4.43 0.03
C SER A 62 3.49 -5.93 0.28
N ARG A 63 2.76 -6.71 -0.54
CA ARG A 63 2.67 -8.17 -0.39
C ARG A 63 3.98 -8.85 -0.74
N MET A 64 4.65 -8.46 -1.81
CA MET A 64 5.94 -9.04 -2.20
C MET A 64 7.05 -8.66 -1.23
N THR A 65 7.04 -7.42 -0.72
CA THR A 65 7.97 -6.99 0.32
C THR A 65 7.79 -7.83 1.58
N LEU A 66 6.55 -7.97 2.06
CA LEU A 66 6.25 -8.79 3.24
C LEU A 66 6.61 -10.28 3.00
N TYR A 67 6.39 -10.81 1.80
CA TYR A 67 6.74 -12.19 1.45
C TYR A 67 8.26 -12.41 1.47
N ARG A 68 9.03 -11.54 0.81
CA ARG A 68 10.47 -11.73 0.63
C ARG A 68 11.28 -11.37 1.87
N PHE A 69 10.98 -10.22 2.47
CA PHE A 69 11.78 -9.65 3.55
C PHE A 69 11.14 -9.80 4.92
N GLY A 70 9.88 -10.24 4.98
CA GLY A 70 9.11 -10.19 6.21
C GLY A 70 8.81 -8.74 6.62
N ASN A 71 8.44 -8.59 7.89
CA ASN A 71 8.24 -7.28 8.49
C ASN A 71 9.59 -6.72 8.96
N THR A 72 10.19 -5.82 8.17
CA THR A 72 11.44 -5.11 8.50
C THR A 72 11.18 -3.80 9.26
N SER A 73 10.07 -3.75 10.02
CA SER A 73 9.61 -2.57 10.74
C SER A 73 9.41 -1.37 9.79
N SER A 74 9.71 -0.16 10.26
CA SER A 74 9.56 1.09 9.51
C SER A 74 10.26 1.12 8.16
N SER A 75 11.30 0.30 7.95
CA SER A 75 12.03 0.23 6.68
C SER A 75 11.25 -0.46 5.55
N SER A 76 10.20 -1.22 5.87
CA SER A 76 9.38 -1.94 4.88
C SER A 76 8.88 -1.01 3.77
N LEU A 77 8.46 0.22 4.10
CA LEU A 77 7.99 1.20 3.13
C LEU A 77 9.02 1.52 2.03
N TRP A 78 10.31 1.53 2.36
CA TRP A 78 11.37 1.81 1.41
C TRP A 78 11.65 0.61 0.50
N TYR A 79 11.48 -0.61 1.02
CA TYR A 79 11.51 -1.82 0.19
C TYR A 79 10.31 -1.89 -0.76
N GLU A 80 9.13 -1.45 -0.33
CA GLU A 80 7.94 -1.36 -1.18
C GLU A 80 8.09 -0.31 -2.29
N LEU A 81 8.68 0.84 -1.95
CA LEU A 81 9.03 1.86 -2.93
C LEU A 81 10.05 1.32 -3.94
N ALA A 82 11.13 0.71 -3.45
CA ALA A 82 12.17 0.12 -4.29
C ALA A 82 11.62 -0.99 -5.20
N TYR A 83 10.63 -1.76 -4.73
CA TYR A 83 9.93 -2.74 -5.56
C TYR A 83 9.21 -2.05 -6.74
N THR A 84 8.49 -0.97 -6.45
CA THR A 84 7.75 -0.20 -7.44
C THR A 84 8.69 0.43 -8.47
N GLU A 85 9.83 0.95 -8.01
CA GLU A 85 10.92 1.46 -8.86
C GLU A 85 11.53 0.36 -9.73
N ALA A 86 11.87 -0.80 -9.14
CA ALA A 86 12.43 -1.94 -9.87
C ALA A 86 11.48 -2.52 -10.93
N LYS A 87 10.16 -2.41 -10.71
CA LYS A 87 9.14 -2.75 -11.72
C LYS A 87 9.04 -1.74 -12.85
N GLY A 88 9.80 -0.65 -12.83
CA GLY A 88 9.71 0.43 -13.81
C GLY A 88 8.37 1.16 -13.78
N ARG A 89 7.66 1.11 -12.65
CA ARG A 89 6.31 1.69 -12.53
C ARG A 89 6.34 3.19 -12.22
N MET A 90 7.44 3.70 -11.67
CA MET A 90 7.55 5.07 -11.17
C MET A 90 7.87 6.09 -12.27
N LYS A 91 6.93 6.99 -12.56
CA LYS A 91 7.09 8.06 -13.55
C LYS A 91 7.11 9.44 -12.89
N ARG A 92 7.75 10.40 -13.57
CA ARG A 92 7.74 11.81 -13.14
C ARG A 92 6.30 12.30 -12.99
N GLY A 93 5.98 12.83 -11.82
CA GLY A 93 4.67 13.39 -11.50
C GLY A 93 3.76 12.42 -10.74
N ASP A 94 4.05 11.12 -10.75
CA ASP A 94 3.30 10.11 -9.99
C ASP A 94 3.32 10.44 -8.51
N ARG A 95 2.23 10.09 -7.83
CA ARG A 95 2.04 10.30 -6.39
C ARG A 95 1.96 8.97 -5.69
N ILE A 96 2.64 8.91 -4.55
CA ILE A 96 2.73 7.73 -3.70
C ILE A 96 2.10 8.07 -2.37
N TRP A 97 1.17 7.23 -1.93
CA TRP A 97 0.67 7.29 -0.57
C TRP A 97 1.37 6.26 0.30
N GLN A 98 2.15 6.73 1.27
CA GLN A 98 2.73 5.91 2.33
C GLN A 98 1.79 5.85 3.52
N ILE A 99 1.51 4.64 3.99
CA ILE A 99 0.71 4.36 5.18
C ILE A 99 1.50 3.38 6.04
N ALA A 100 1.77 3.75 7.29
CA ALA A 100 2.53 2.91 8.22
C ALA A 100 1.79 2.74 9.55
N PHE A 101 1.71 1.49 10.03
CA PHE A 101 1.16 1.18 11.35
C PHE A 101 2.29 0.87 12.33
N GLY A 102 2.34 1.59 13.44
CA GLY A 102 3.31 1.39 14.52
C GLY A 102 2.72 0.65 15.72
N SER A 103 3.47 0.59 16.81
CA SER A 103 2.97 0.00 18.07
C SER A 103 1.74 0.74 18.60
N GLY A 104 0.68 -0.02 18.92
CA GLY A 104 -0.63 0.51 19.33
C GLY A 104 -1.55 0.84 18.16
N PHE A 105 -2.35 1.91 18.29
CA PHE A 105 -3.26 2.41 17.24
C PHE A 105 -2.66 3.58 16.43
N LYS A 106 -1.33 3.67 16.36
CA LYS A 106 -0.65 4.77 15.67
C LYS A 106 -0.56 4.48 14.18
N CYS A 107 -1.05 5.41 13.38
CA CYS A 107 -0.93 5.40 11.93
C CYS A 107 -0.17 6.66 11.49
N ASN A 108 0.87 6.48 10.68
CA ASN A 108 1.56 7.56 9.97
C ASN A 108 1.16 7.51 8.50
N SER A 109 0.89 8.68 7.91
CA SER A 109 0.52 8.82 6.52
C SER A 109 1.30 9.97 5.87
N ALA A 110 1.94 9.71 4.74
CA ALA A 110 2.67 10.71 3.96
C ALA A 110 2.37 10.56 2.47
N VAL A 111 2.34 11.69 1.75
CA VAL A 111 2.18 11.72 0.30
C VAL A 111 3.44 12.26 -0.32
N TRP A 112 3.94 11.54 -1.33
CA TRP A 112 5.14 11.89 -2.08
C TRP A 112 4.78 12.11 -3.54
N LYS A 113 5.54 12.96 -4.23
CA LYS A 113 5.44 13.15 -5.68
C LYS A 113 6.79 12.87 -6.32
N ALA A 114 6.81 11.99 -7.30
CA ALA A 114 8.01 11.66 -8.06
C ALA A 114 8.47 12.88 -8.87
N LEU A 115 9.70 13.32 -8.61
CA LEU A 115 10.29 14.49 -9.28
C LEU A 115 10.92 14.13 -10.63
N ARG A 116 11.27 12.85 -10.82
CA ARG A 116 11.85 12.27 -12.03
C ARG A 116 11.19 10.93 -12.34
N THR A 117 11.31 10.49 -13.59
CA THR A 117 11.01 9.11 -13.98
C THR A 117 12.21 8.25 -13.59
N ILE A 118 11.95 7.05 -13.07
CA ILE A 118 13.00 6.13 -12.66
C ILE A 118 13.32 5.19 -13.83
N ASP A 119 14.59 5.16 -14.25
CA ASP A 119 15.10 4.21 -15.24
C ASP A 119 15.69 3.01 -14.52
N THR A 120 15.09 1.84 -14.71
CA THR A 120 15.51 0.59 -14.06
C THR A 120 16.94 0.18 -14.43
N SER A 121 17.49 0.63 -15.56
CA SER A 121 18.86 0.30 -15.99
C SER A 121 19.94 1.05 -15.21
N GLU A 122 19.61 2.20 -14.62
CA GLU A 122 20.54 3.05 -13.88
C GLU A 122 20.41 2.90 -12.35
N GLU A 123 19.33 2.27 -11.88
CA GLU A 123 19.06 2.13 -10.45
C GLU A 123 19.76 0.92 -9.82
N ARG A 124 20.26 1.13 -8.60
CA ARG A 124 20.69 0.06 -7.70
C ARG A 124 19.75 0.01 -6.53
N ASN A 125 18.94 -1.04 -6.45
CA ASN A 125 18.05 -1.25 -5.32
C ASN A 125 17.96 -2.73 -4.93
N PRO A 126 17.43 -3.07 -3.74
CA PRO A 126 17.40 -4.43 -3.23
C PRO A 126 16.67 -5.46 -4.08
N TRP A 127 15.91 -5.03 -5.10
CA TRP A 127 15.09 -5.89 -5.95
C TRP A 127 15.65 -6.09 -7.35
N ILE A 128 16.52 -5.20 -7.85
CA ILE A 128 16.77 -5.06 -9.29
C ILE A 128 17.23 -6.37 -9.95
N ASP A 129 18.07 -7.14 -9.26
CA ASP A 129 18.65 -8.38 -9.79
C ASP A 129 17.64 -9.53 -9.88
N GLU A 130 16.56 -9.50 -9.10
CA GLU A 130 15.60 -10.60 -8.95
C GLU A 130 14.13 -10.18 -9.18
N ILE A 131 13.87 -8.91 -9.52
CA ILE A 131 12.50 -8.37 -9.66
C ILE A 131 11.67 -9.11 -10.72
N HIS A 132 12.34 -9.73 -11.68
CA HIS A 132 11.75 -10.55 -12.73
C HIS A 132 11.14 -11.87 -12.22
N LEU A 133 11.51 -12.32 -11.01
CA LEU A 133 10.95 -13.50 -10.35
C LEU A 133 9.64 -13.21 -9.60
N PHE A 134 9.24 -11.95 -9.52
CA PHE A 134 8.04 -11.49 -8.83
C PHE A 134 6.99 -10.97 -9.84
N PRO A 135 5.70 -10.91 -9.48
CA PRO A 135 5.12 -11.44 -8.25
C PRO A 135 5.07 -12.96 -8.24
N VAL A 136 5.16 -13.53 -7.04
CA VAL A 136 4.86 -14.95 -6.82
C VAL A 136 3.42 -15.10 -6.35
N ASP A 137 2.82 -16.26 -6.58
CA ASP A 137 1.50 -16.55 -6.03
C ASP A 137 1.61 -16.81 -4.51
N VAL A 138 0.98 -15.95 -3.71
CA VAL A 138 0.99 -16.05 -2.25
C VAL A 138 -0.38 -16.56 -1.79
N PRO A 139 -0.49 -17.82 -1.33
CA PRO A 139 -1.78 -18.46 -1.05
C PRO A 139 -2.66 -17.61 -0.13
N LYS A 140 -3.87 -17.21 -0.54
CA LYS A 140 -4.81 -16.36 0.23
C LYS A 140 -5.49 -17.04 1.43
N ASN A 141 -4.96 -18.16 1.93
CA ASN A 141 -5.65 -19.03 2.89
C ASN A 141 -6.25 -18.27 4.08
N HIS A 142 -7.57 -18.41 4.21
CA HIS A 142 -8.38 -17.94 5.32
C HIS A 142 -8.02 -18.64 6.63
N LEU A 143 -8.00 -17.85 7.71
CA LEU A 143 -8.00 -18.24 9.12
C LEU A 143 -6.74 -18.95 9.65
N GLY A 144 -6.08 -18.30 10.61
CA GLY A 144 -5.21 -18.97 11.57
C GLY A 144 -3.91 -18.24 11.84
N LEU A 145 -3.82 -17.61 13.01
CA LEU A 145 -2.56 -17.35 13.70
C LEU A 145 -1.67 -18.60 13.62
N VAL A 146 -0.56 -18.54 12.89
CA VAL A 146 0.67 -19.22 13.34
C VAL A 146 1.87 -18.35 13.02
N ASN A 147 2.44 -17.77 14.08
CA ASN A 147 3.81 -17.30 14.07
C ASN A 147 4.71 -18.51 13.80
N TYR A 148 5.14 -18.70 12.56
CA TYR A 148 6.38 -19.42 12.31
C TYR A 148 7.48 -18.38 12.10
N ILE A 149 7.96 -17.84 13.22
CA ILE A 149 9.33 -17.35 13.28
C ILE A 149 10.19 -18.61 13.28
N GLY A 150 10.55 -19.05 12.08
CA GLY A 150 11.61 -20.03 11.85
C GLY A 150 12.59 -19.39 10.89
N PHE A 151 13.61 -18.72 11.42
CA PHE A 151 14.84 -18.48 10.67
C PHE A 151 15.55 -19.83 10.58
N PRO A 152 15.76 -20.41 9.38
CA PRO A 152 16.83 -21.37 9.22
C PRO A 152 18.12 -20.55 9.11
N PHE A 153 19.02 -20.74 10.07
CA PHE A 153 20.45 -20.67 9.77
C PHE A 153 20.79 -21.79 8.78
#